data_AF-A0A9Q0XSI9-F1
#
_entry.id   AF-A0A9Q0XSI9-F1
#
_cell.length_a   1.000
_cell.length_b   1.000
_cell.length_c   1.000
_cell.angle_alpha   90.00
_cell.angle_beta   90.00
_cell.angle_gamma   90.00
#
_symmetry.space_group_name_H-M   'P 1'
#
loop_
_entity.id
_entity.type
_entity.pdbx_description
1 polymer ?
#
loop_
_entity_poly.entity_id
_entity_poly.type
_entity_poly.pdbx_seq_one_letter_code
_entity_poly.pdbx_strand_id
1 'polypeptide(L)'
;MMTGITPINPMLSGIGLVPQPPPTEVPVIKEIIHCKSCTLFPPNPNLPPPSTRERPPGCKTVFVGGLPENATEEIIQEVFDQCGDITAIRKSKKNFCHIRFAEEFMVDKAIYLSGYRMRLGSSTDKKDSGRLHVDFAQARDDFYEWECKQRMLAREERHRRKMEEDRMRPPSPPAIMHYSEHEATLLAEKLKDDSKFSEAITVLLTWIERGEVNRRTANHFYSMVQSANSHVRRLMNEKATHEQEMEQAKENFKNALTGILTQFEQIVAVFNAHQTKSLGPFLESSAQEHRHLAKALRGTQECSQ
;
A
#
# COMPACT_ATOMS: atom_id res chain seq x y z
N MET A 1 19.62 -42.26 -29.99
CA MET A 1 20.66 -42.30 -28.93
C MET A 1 20.79 -40.90 -28.34
N MET A 2 20.96 -40.83 -27.02
CA MET A 2 21.31 -39.66 -26.17
C MET A 2 20.17 -38.64 -25.92
N THR A 3 19.53 -38.60 -24.73
CA THR A 3 19.96 -38.04 -23.41
C THR A 3 20.27 -36.54 -23.48
N GLY A 4 19.76 -35.62 -22.67
CA GLY A 4 18.95 -35.58 -21.46
C GLY A 4 18.96 -34.12 -20.95
N ILE A 5 18.22 -33.82 -19.87
CA ILE A 5 18.48 -32.81 -18.80
C ILE A 5 17.13 -32.29 -18.23
N THR A 6 17.15 -32.24 -16.90
CA THR A 6 16.15 -32.07 -15.84
C THR A 6 15.24 -30.84 -15.86
N PRO A 7 14.05 -30.88 -15.23
CA PRO A 7 13.30 -29.68 -14.87
C PRO A 7 13.80 -29.05 -13.57
N ILE A 8 13.92 -27.73 -13.61
CA ILE A 8 14.32 -26.82 -12.54
C ILE A 8 13.21 -26.73 -11.48
N ASN A 9 13.61 -26.91 -10.24
CA ASN A 9 12.81 -26.74 -9.03
C ASN A 9 12.53 -25.24 -8.78
N PRO A 10 11.29 -24.78 -8.51
CA PRO A 10 11.06 -23.46 -7.97
C PRO A 10 11.06 -23.52 -6.45
N MET A 11 12.15 -23.02 -5.86
CA MET A 11 12.16 -22.54 -4.48
C MET A 11 11.32 -21.27 -4.40
N LEU A 12 10.14 -21.35 -3.77
CA LEU A 12 9.58 -20.18 -3.07
C LEU A 12 9.28 -20.60 -1.63
N SER A 13 10.00 -19.94 -0.73
CA SER A 13 10.05 -20.17 0.70
C SER A 13 8.66 -20.09 1.33
N GLY A 14 8.14 -21.26 1.70
CA GLY A 14 6.97 -21.39 2.55
C GLY A 14 7.26 -20.79 3.91
N ILE A 15 6.52 -19.72 4.24
CA ILE A 15 6.31 -19.28 5.61
C ILE A 15 5.66 -20.46 6.33
N GLY A 16 6.43 -21.16 7.16
CA GLY A 16 5.96 -22.28 7.96
C GLY A 16 4.95 -21.81 9.00
N LEU A 17 3.69 -21.68 8.60
CA LEU A 17 2.57 -21.75 9.53
C LEU A 17 2.55 -23.19 10.06
N VAL A 18 2.87 -23.32 11.34
CA VAL A 18 2.62 -24.51 12.15
C VAL A 18 1.21 -25.03 11.81
N PRO A 19 1.04 -26.33 11.48
CA PRO A 19 -0.28 -26.91 11.31
C PRO A 19 -1.03 -26.70 12.62
N GLN A 20 -2.07 -25.87 12.59
CA GLN A 20 -2.98 -25.77 13.73
C GLN A 20 -3.53 -27.19 14.01
N PRO A 21 -3.61 -27.62 15.28
CA PRO A 21 -4.25 -28.87 15.60
C PRO A 21 -5.68 -28.85 15.05
N PRO A 22 -6.22 -30.01 14.60
CA PRO A 22 -7.58 -30.08 14.11
C PRO A 22 -8.51 -29.47 15.17
N PRO A 23 -9.46 -28.59 14.78
CA PRO A 23 -10.40 -28.03 15.73
C PRO A 23 -11.09 -29.20 16.42
N THR A 24 -10.90 -29.30 17.73
CA THR A 24 -11.66 -30.21 18.58
C THR A 24 -13.13 -29.98 18.26
N GLU A 25 -13.80 -30.95 17.65
CA GLU A 25 -15.24 -30.89 17.40
C GLU A 25 -15.94 -30.79 18.75
N VAL A 26 -16.20 -29.56 19.18
CA VAL A 26 -17.08 -29.28 20.30
C VAL A 26 -18.43 -29.90 19.94
N PRO A 27 -18.99 -30.81 20.74
CA PRO A 27 -20.30 -31.37 20.46
C PRO A 27 -21.31 -30.23 20.42
N VAL A 28 -21.77 -29.91 19.21
CA VAL A 28 -22.69 -28.79 19.02
C VAL A 28 -24.07 -29.23 19.48
N ILE A 29 -24.43 -28.82 20.69
CA ILE A 29 -25.76 -29.08 21.26
C ILE A 29 -26.76 -28.24 20.46
N LYS A 30 -27.51 -28.92 19.57
CA LYS A 30 -28.63 -28.33 18.83
C LYS A 30 -29.80 -28.11 19.80
N GLU A 31 -30.26 -26.87 19.98
CA GLU A 31 -31.39 -26.52 20.85
C GLU A 31 -32.74 -26.66 20.14
N ILE A 32 -33.85 -26.70 20.89
CA ILE A 32 -35.19 -26.70 20.29
C ILE A 32 -35.53 -25.30 19.79
N ILE A 33 -35.84 -25.17 18.50
CA ILE A 33 -36.19 -23.89 17.88
C ILE A 33 -37.71 -23.79 17.82
N HIS A 34 -38.27 -22.76 18.47
CA HIS A 34 -39.70 -22.49 18.49
C HIS A 34 -40.03 -21.36 17.50
N CYS A 35 -40.85 -21.65 16.51
CA CYS A 35 -41.44 -20.68 15.58
C CYS A 35 -42.94 -20.51 15.91
N LYS A 36 -43.59 -19.47 15.36
CA LYS A 36 -45.02 -19.18 15.58
C LYS A 36 -45.90 -20.31 15.05
N SER A 37 -45.52 -20.88 13.91
CA SER A 37 -46.33 -21.89 13.20
C SER A 37 -45.78 -23.32 13.31
N CYS A 38 -44.55 -23.51 13.79
CA CYS A 38 -43.91 -24.82 13.90
C CYS A 38 -42.83 -24.88 14.99
N THR A 39 -42.42 -26.09 15.36
CA THR A 39 -41.30 -26.32 16.30
C THR A 39 -40.30 -27.29 15.68
N LEU A 40 -39.01 -26.94 15.74
CA LEU A 40 -37.91 -27.78 15.26
C LEU A 40 -37.23 -28.47 16.45
N PHE A 41 -37.28 -29.79 16.48
CA PHE A 41 -36.59 -30.60 17.47
C PHE A 41 -35.22 -31.04 16.96
N PRO A 42 -34.16 -30.94 17.78
CA PRO A 42 -32.82 -31.30 17.37
C PRO A 42 -32.70 -32.79 17.05
N PRO A 43 -31.80 -33.19 16.13
CA PRO A 43 -31.49 -34.59 15.89
C PRO A 43 -30.86 -35.23 17.13
N ASN A 44 -31.01 -36.55 17.27
CA ASN A 44 -30.34 -37.30 18.33
C ASN A 44 -28.81 -37.17 18.15
N PRO A 45 -28.06 -36.70 19.17
CA PRO A 45 -26.62 -36.50 19.08
C PRO A 45 -25.81 -37.79 18.85
N ASN A 46 -26.42 -38.95 19.07
CA ASN A 46 -25.78 -40.26 18.84
C ASN A 46 -25.83 -40.73 17.38
N LEU A 47 -26.48 -39.98 16.49
CA LEU A 47 -26.55 -40.32 15.06
C LEU A 47 -25.45 -39.59 14.28
N PRO A 48 -24.87 -40.22 13.25
CA PRO A 48 -23.88 -39.56 12.40
C PRO A 48 -24.47 -38.27 11.80
N PRO A 49 -23.66 -37.20 11.64
CA PRO A 49 -24.11 -35.98 11.03
C PRO A 49 -24.67 -36.25 9.63
N PRO A 50 -25.74 -35.56 9.21
CA PRO A 50 -26.31 -35.75 7.88
C PRO A 50 -25.25 -35.46 6.82
N SER A 51 -25.16 -36.32 5.79
CA SER A 51 -24.23 -36.13 4.68
C SER A 51 -24.53 -34.82 3.96
N THR A 52 -23.55 -33.93 3.89
CA THR A 52 -23.59 -32.72 3.06
C THR A 52 -22.74 -32.92 1.82
N ARG A 53 -23.12 -32.28 0.72
CA ARG A 53 -22.33 -32.27 -0.51
C ARG A 53 -21.20 -31.25 -0.40
N GLU A 54 -20.24 -31.31 -1.32
CA GLU A 54 -19.26 -30.23 -1.47
C GLU A 54 -19.97 -28.94 -1.89
N ARG A 55 -19.62 -27.83 -1.25
CA ARG A 55 -20.17 -26.50 -1.52
C ARG A 55 -19.80 -26.06 -2.94
N PRO A 56 -20.77 -25.81 -3.83
CA PRO A 56 -20.50 -25.23 -5.16
C PRO A 56 -19.94 -23.80 -5.05
N PRO A 57 -19.14 -23.34 -6.02
CA PRO A 57 -18.65 -21.96 -6.05
C PRO A 57 -19.79 -20.95 -6.13
N GLY A 58 -19.78 -19.94 -5.24
CA GLY A 58 -20.81 -18.90 -5.18
C GLY A 58 -22.18 -19.38 -4.70
N CYS A 59 -22.25 -20.56 -4.06
CA CYS A 59 -23.49 -21.13 -3.57
C CYS A 59 -24.19 -20.18 -2.58
N LYS A 60 -25.36 -19.65 -2.98
CA LYS A 60 -26.29 -18.87 -2.15
C LYS A 60 -27.62 -19.60 -1.95
N THR A 61 -27.81 -20.70 -2.69
CA THR A 61 -29.04 -21.49 -2.66
C THR A 61 -28.84 -22.78 -1.86
N VAL A 62 -29.75 -23.06 -0.94
CA VAL A 62 -29.86 -24.35 -0.25
C VAL A 62 -30.99 -25.19 -0.82
N PHE A 63 -30.79 -26.50 -0.80
CA PHE A 63 -31.83 -27.50 -0.98
C PHE A 63 -32.36 -27.88 0.40
N VAL A 64 -33.69 -27.87 0.56
CA VAL A 64 -34.36 -28.32 1.79
C VAL A 64 -35.31 -29.45 1.42
N GLY A 65 -35.00 -30.66 1.85
CA GLY A 65 -35.83 -31.86 1.71
C GLY A 65 -36.47 -32.29 3.01
N GLY A 66 -37.45 -33.20 2.92
CA GLY A 66 -38.11 -33.79 4.08
C GLY A 66 -39.07 -32.84 4.80
N LEU A 67 -39.59 -31.84 4.08
CA LEU A 67 -40.65 -30.98 4.55
C LEU A 67 -41.96 -31.78 4.74
N PRO A 68 -42.77 -31.49 5.76
CA PRO A 68 -44.09 -32.08 5.91
C PRO A 68 -45.00 -31.63 4.76
N GLU A 69 -45.96 -32.48 4.40
CA GLU A 69 -46.84 -32.28 3.24
C GLU A 69 -47.64 -30.98 3.34
N ASN A 70 -48.05 -30.64 4.57
CA ASN A 70 -48.82 -29.45 4.90
C ASN A 70 -47.97 -28.19 5.16
N ALA A 71 -46.64 -28.24 5.02
CA ALA A 71 -45.81 -27.04 5.20
C ALA A 71 -46.05 -26.04 4.08
N THR A 72 -46.61 -24.87 4.39
CA THR A 72 -46.77 -23.78 3.42
C THR A 72 -45.47 -23.00 3.22
N GLU A 73 -45.40 -22.17 2.17
CA GLU A 73 -44.21 -21.36 1.89
C GLU A 73 -43.93 -20.37 3.02
N GLU A 74 -44.96 -19.84 3.66
CA GLU A 74 -44.86 -18.90 4.77
C GLU A 74 -44.19 -19.53 5.99
N ILE A 75 -44.49 -20.80 6.29
CA ILE A 75 -43.87 -21.53 7.40
C ILE A 75 -42.39 -21.80 7.10
N ILE A 76 -42.06 -22.14 5.86
CA ILE A 76 -40.68 -22.35 5.42
C ILE A 76 -39.91 -21.04 5.52
N GLN A 77 -40.49 -19.94 5.02
CA GLN A 77 -39.91 -18.63 5.13
C GLN A 77 -39.65 -18.27 6.60
N GLU A 78 -40.65 -18.42 7.48
CA GLU A 78 -40.52 -18.12 8.92
C GLU A 78 -39.33 -18.83 9.58
N VAL A 79 -39.12 -20.11 9.26
CA VAL A 79 -38.00 -20.91 9.80
C VAL A 79 -36.66 -20.42 9.28
N PHE A 80 -36.55 -20.22 7.96
CA PHE A 80 -35.27 -19.92 7.32
C PHE A 80 -34.91 -18.43 7.36
N ASP A 81 -35.86 -17.55 7.62
CA ASP A 81 -35.64 -16.11 7.82
C ASP A 81 -34.74 -15.83 9.03
N GLN A 82 -34.82 -16.68 10.07
CA GLN A 82 -33.89 -16.63 11.21
C GLN A 82 -32.44 -16.94 10.82
N CYS A 83 -32.22 -17.64 9.70
CA CYS A 83 -30.88 -17.97 9.22
C CYS A 83 -30.26 -16.86 8.38
N GLY A 84 -31.07 -16.03 7.72
CA GLY A 84 -30.62 -14.89 6.92
C GLY A 84 -31.66 -14.41 5.92
N ASP A 85 -31.31 -13.33 5.22
CA ASP A 85 -32.21 -12.66 4.29
C ASP A 85 -32.48 -13.54 3.05
N ILE A 86 -33.75 -13.96 2.93
CA ILE A 86 -34.20 -14.80 1.81
C ILE A 86 -34.52 -13.93 0.61
N THR A 87 -33.90 -14.23 -0.54
CA THR A 87 -34.15 -13.56 -1.82
C THR A 87 -35.26 -14.25 -2.62
N ALA A 88 -35.32 -15.59 -2.58
CA ALA A 88 -36.35 -16.35 -3.29
C ALA A 88 -36.56 -17.74 -2.68
N ILE A 89 -37.80 -18.20 -2.64
CA ILE A 89 -38.16 -19.57 -2.27
C ILE A 89 -38.81 -20.24 -3.49
N ARG A 90 -38.40 -21.47 -3.80
CA ARG A 90 -38.96 -22.29 -4.89
C ARG A 90 -39.38 -23.64 -4.32
N LYS A 91 -40.65 -23.77 -3.93
CA LYS A 91 -41.22 -25.03 -3.43
C LYS A 91 -41.59 -25.97 -4.58
N SER A 92 -41.24 -27.24 -4.42
CA SER A 92 -41.59 -28.32 -5.36
C SER A 92 -42.75 -29.17 -4.83
N LYS A 93 -43.41 -29.91 -5.74
CA LYS A 93 -44.50 -30.84 -5.41
C LYS A 93 -44.03 -32.09 -4.65
N LYS A 94 -42.73 -32.35 -4.58
CA LYS A 94 -42.13 -33.55 -3.94
C LYS A 94 -41.54 -33.24 -2.55
N ASN A 95 -42.23 -32.44 -1.73
CA ASN A 95 -41.84 -32.14 -0.35
C ASN A 95 -40.39 -31.63 -0.18
N PHE A 96 -39.91 -30.88 -1.17
CA PHE A 96 -38.62 -30.18 -1.11
C PHE A 96 -38.78 -28.75 -1.60
N CYS A 97 -37.90 -27.86 -1.16
CA CYS A 97 -37.78 -26.50 -1.67
C CYS A 97 -36.33 -26.13 -1.92
N HIS A 98 -36.13 -25.10 -2.74
CA HIS A 98 -34.86 -24.40 -2.86
C HIS A 98 -35.03 -23.01 -2.28
N ILE A 99 -34.12 -22.59 -1.42
CA ILE A 99 -34.13 -21.27 -0.79
C ILE A 99 -32.85 -20.56 -1.19
N ARG A 100 -32.97 -19.41 -1.84
CA ARG A 100 -31.85 -18.55 -2.22
C ARG A 100 -31.72 -17.42 -1.20
N PHE A 101 -30.55 -17.29 -0.59
CA PHE A 101 -30.20 -16.21 0.31
C PHE A 101 -29.52 -15.04 -0.43
N ALA A 102 -29.48 -13.88 0.21
CA ALA A 102 -28.77 -12.71 -0.31
C ALA A 102 -27.25 -12.95 -0.38
N GLU A 103 -26.69 -13.60 0.65
CA GLU A 103 -25.25 -13.76 0.85
C GLU A 103 -24.81 -15.22 1.07
N GLU A 104 -23.57 -15.54 0.69
CA GLU A 104 -23.03 -16.91 0.74
C GLU A 104 -22.91 -17.46 2.17
N PHE A 105 -22.55 -16.61 3.15
CA PHE A 105 -22.38 -17.05 4.55
C PHE A 105 -23.70 -17.41 5.25
N MET A 106 -24.85 -16.95 4.75
CA MET A 106 -26.17 -17.27 5.31
C MET A 106 -26.52 -18.74 5.08
N VAL A 107 -25.98 -19.33 4.01
CA VAL A 107 -26.13 -20.74 3.67
C VAL A 107 -25.59 -21.64 4.79
N ASP A 108 -24.47 -21.29 5.42
CA ASP A 108 -23.88 -22.06 6.52
C ASP A 108 -24.85 -22.24 7.70
N LYS A 109 -25.57 -21.18 8.05
CA LYS A 109 -26.60 -21.20 9.10
C LYS A 109 -27.77 -22.10 8.72
N ALA A 110 -28.19 -22.08 7.46
CA ALA A 110 -29.26 -22.95 6.98
C ALA A 110 -28.84 -24.43 6.97
N ILE A 111 -27.60 -24.75 6.58
CA ILE A 111 -27.05 -26.12 6.65
C ILE A 111 -27.09 -26.66 8.09
N TYR A 112 -26.90 -25.81 9.09
CA TYR A 112 -26.98 -26.21 10.50
C TYR A 112 -28.37 -26.75 10.90
N LEU A 113 -29.44 -26.33 10.22
CA LEU A 113 -30.80 -26.87 10.42
C LEU A 113 -31.00 -28.27 9.83
N SER A 114 -30.02 -28.81 9.10
CA SER A 114 -30.07 -30.18 8.60
C SER A 114 -30.15 -31.19 9.76
N GLY A 115 -31.10 -32.11 9.65
CA GLY A 115 -31.37 -33.16 10.63
C GLY A 115 -32.44 -32.82 11.67
N TYR A 116 -32.89 -31.57 11.78
CA TYR A 116 -33.97 -31.19 12.68
C TYR A 116 -35.29 -31.84 12.28
N ARG A 117 -36.11 -32.20 13.27
CA ARG A 117 -37.48 -32.69 13.06
C ARG A 117 -38.45 -31.53 13.19
N MET A 118 -39.10 -31.17 12.09
CA MET A 118 -40.14 -30.14 12.06
C MET A 118 -41.49 -30.74 12.43
N ARG A 119 -42.25 -30.01 13.26
CA ARG A 119 -43.65 -30.30 13.61
C ARG A 119 -44.50 -29.04 13.43
N LEU A 120 -45.57 -29.13 12.66
CA LEU A 120 -46.51 -28.03 12.42
C LEU A 120 -47.57 -27.94 13.52
N GLY A 121 -47.69 -26.78 14.17
CA GLY A 121 -48.65 -26.55 15.26
C GLY A 121 -48.62 -27.62 16.37
N SER A 122 -49.81 -27.97 16.89
CA SER A 122 -49.99 -29.01 17.93
C SER A 122 -50.31 -30.40 17.36
N SER A 123 -50.45 -30.53 16.04
CA SER A 123 -50.83 -31.81 15.40
C SER A 123 -49.76 -32.87 15.62
N THR A 124 -50.18 -34.11 15.92
CA THR A 124 -49.30 -35.30 16.00
C THR A 124 -49.33 -36.13 14.73
N ASP A 125 -50.04 -35.67 13.69
CA ASP A 125 -50.19 -36.45 12.47
C ASP A 125 -48.88 -36.59 11.69
N LYS A 126 -48.73 -37.74 11.03
CA LYS A 126 -47.55 -38.03 10.21
C LYS A 126 -47.38 -37.05 9.04
N LYS A 127 -48.45 -36.40 8.60
CA LYS A 127 -48.45 -35.41 7.53
C LYS A 127 -47.95 -34.03 7.96
N ASP A 128 -48.01 -33.75 9.26
CA ASP A 128 -47.60 -32.49 9.89
C ASP A 128 -46.21 -32.55 10.52
N SER A 129 -45.51 -33.68 10.35
CA SER A 129 -44.16 -33.88 10.87
C SER A 129 -43.21 -34.41 9.80
N GLY A 130 -42.05 -33.77 9.67
CA GLY A 130 -41.01 -34.12 8.71
C GLY A 130 -39.60 -33.99 9.30
N ARG A 131 -38.61 -34.68 8.73
CA ARG A 131 -37.19 -34.52 9.10
C ARG A 131 -36.51 -33.70 8.03
N LEU A 132 -36.11 -32.49 8.40
CA LEU A 132 -35.43 -31.57 7.50
C LEU A 132 -34.06 -32.12 7.10
N HIS A 133 -33.80 -32.07 5.80
CA HIS A 133 -32.48 -32.28 5.24
C HIS A 133 -32.11 -31.04 4.45
N VAL A 134 -31.18 -30.26 4.98
CA VAL A 134 -30.65 -29.06 4.32
C VAL A 134 -29.29 -29.39 3.75
N ASP A 135 -29.08 -29.08 2.48
CA ASP A 135 -27.84 -29.33 1.75
C ASP A 135 -27.58 -28.21 0.73
N PHE A 136 -26.36 -28.14 0.20
CA PHE A 136 -26.03 -27.16 -0.84
C PHE A 136 -26.76 -27.46 -2.14
N ALA A 137 -27.35 -26.42 -2.74
CA ALA A 137 -27.95 -26.54 -4.06
C ALA A 137 -27.00 -26.02 -5.15
N GLN A 138 -26.91 -26.76 -6.25
CA GLN A 138 -26.23 -26.30 -7.45
C GLN A 138 -27.19 -25.45 -8.28
N ALA A 139 -27.35 -24.17 -7.93
CA ALA A 139 -28.16 -23.24 -8.69
C ALA A 139 -27.36 -22.63 -9.86
N ARG A 140 -27.99 -22.58 -11.04
CA ARG A 140 -27.37 -22.02 -12.25
C ARG A 140 -27.07 -20.53 -12.11
N ASP A 141 -27.98 -19.79 -11.48
CA ASP A 141 -27.87 -18.34 -11.31
C ASP A 141 -26.68 -18.00 -10.38
N ASP A 142 -26.52 -18.74 -9.29
CA ASP A 142 -25.41 -18.60 -8.34
C ASP A 142 -24.05 -18.86 -9.03
N PHE A 143 -23.96 -19.93 -9.83
CA PHE A 143 -22.75 -20.23 -10.58
C PHE A 143 -22.43 -19.13 -11.62
N TYR A 144 -23.44 -18.64 -12.33
CA TYR A 144 -23.26 -17.57 -13.31
C TYR A 144 -22.78 -16.25 -12.68
N GLU A 145 -23.33 -15.86 -11.54
CA GLU A 145 -22.89 -14.68 -10.78
C GLU A 145 -21.43 -14.82 -10.34
N TRP A 146 -21.06 -15.99 -9.82
CA TRP A 146 -19.68 -16.29 -9.44
C TRP A 146 -18.72 -16.20 -10.63
N GLU A 147 -19.05 -16.80 -11.78
CA GLU A 147 -18.22 -16.72 -12.98
C GLU A 147 -18.06 -15.27 -13.47
N CYS A 148 -19.13 -14.47 -13.42
CA CYS A 148 -19.05 -13.05 -13.78
C CYS A 148 -18.12 -12.28 -12.86
N LYS A 149 -18.20 -12.52 -11.54
CA LYS A 149 -17.31 -11.93 -10.54
C LYS A 149 -15.85 -12.33 -10.77
N GLN A 150 -15.57 -13.60 -11.05
CA GLN A 150 -14.22 -14.07 -11.38
C GLN A 150 -13.67 -13.39 -12.65
N ARG A 151 -14.48 -13.28 -13.71
CA ARG A 151 -14.08 -12.58 -14.94
C ARG A 151 -13.81 -11.09 -14.70
N MET A 152 -14.56 -10.45 -13.81
CA MET A 152 -14.32 -9.04 -13.43
C MET A 152 -12.99 -8.89 -12.70
N LEU A 153 -12.74 -9.70 -11.67
CA LEU A 153 -11.48 -9.68 -10.90
C LEU A 153 -10.26 -9.93 -11.80
N ALA A 154 -10.34 -10.90 -12.71
CA ALA A 154 -9.26 -11.19 -13.65
C ALA A 154 -8.98 -10.03 -14.62
N ARG A 155 -9.98 -9.23 -15.00
CA ARG A 155 -9.78 -8.02 -15.82
C ARG A 155 -9.10 -6.93 -15.02
N GLU A 156 -9.55 -6.72 -13.79
CA GLU A 156 -8.99 -5.72 -12.89
C GLU A 156 -7.53 -6.01 -12.56
N GLU A 157 -7.19 -7.27 -12.30
CA GLU A 157 -5.81 -7.70 -12.06
C GLU A 157 -4.91 -7.43 -13.28
N ARG A 158 -5.37 -7.76 -14.50
CA ARG A 158 -4.64 -7.44 -15.73
C ARG A 158 -4.45 -5.94 -15.91
N HIS A 159 -5.49 -5.16 -15.61
CA HIS A 159 -5.42 -3.70 -15.69
C HIS A 159 -4.41 -3.15 -14.68
N ARG A 160 -4.45 -3.62 -13.43
CA ARG A 160 -3.53 -3.23 -12.36
C ARG A 160 -2.08 -3.56 -12.73
N ARG A 161 -1.83 -4.78 -13.21
CA ARG A 161 -0.51 -5.21 -13.67
C ARG A 161 0.00 -4.36 -14.84
N LYS A 162 -0.86 -4.05 -15.81
CA LYS A 162 -0.48 -3.19 -16.95
C LYS A 162 -0.12 -1.77 -16.48
N MET A 163 -0.91 -1.19 -15.58
CA MET A 163 -0.63 0.14 -15.04
C MET A 163 0.70 0.18 -14.26
N GLU A 164 1.01 -0.88 -13.53
CA GLU A 164 2.28 -1.02 -12.81
C GLU A 164 3.47 -1.20 -13.77
N GLU A 165 3.32 -2.02 -14.81
CA GLU A 165 4.31 -2.19 -15.88
C GLU A 165 4.55 -0.87 -16.64
N ASP A 166 3.49 -0.15 -17.00
CA ASP A 166 3.57 1.14 -17.68
C ASP A 166 4.23 2.21 -16.79
N ARG A 167 4.03 2.17 -15.46
CA ARG A 167 4.71 3.06 -14.51
C ARG A 167 6.20 2.78 -14.39
N MET A 168 6.62 1.52 -14.50
CA MET A 168 8.02 1.11 -14.41
C MET A 168 8.77 1.24 -15.73
N ARG A 169 8.07 1.43 -16.84
CA ARG A 169 8.70 1.71 -18.13
C ARG A 169 9.41 3.07 -18.07
N PRO A 170 10.70 3.16 -18.44
CA PRO A 170 11.39 4.44 -18.56
C PRO A 170 10.61 5.38 -19.48
N PRO A 171 10.51 6.69 -19.18
CA PRO A 171 9.88 7.63 -20.08
C PRO A 171 10.54 7.52 -21.45
N SER A 172 9.71 7.47 -22.51
CA SER A 172 10.20 7.47 -23.89
C SER A 172 11.24 8.58 -24.04
N PRO A 173 12.41 8.31 -24.67
CA PRO A 173 13.42 9.34 -24.85
C PRO A 173 12.79 10.59 -25.46
N PRO A 174 13.06 11.79 -24.92
CA PRO A 174 12.49 13.03 -25.44
C PRO A 174 12.77 13.13 -26.94
N ALA A 175 11.77 13.58 -27.70
CA ALA A 175 11.87 13.72 -29.14
C ALA A 175 13.11 14.55 -29.48
N ILE A 176 14.05 13.96 -30.21
CA ILE A 176 15.33 14.59 -30.45
C ILE A 176 15.10 15.69 -31.50
N MET A 177 15.15 16.95 -31.06
CA MET A 177 14.91 18.12 -31.90
C MET A 177 15.80 18.05 -33.15
N HIS A 178 15.19 18.09 -34.33
CA HIS A 178 15.91 18.06 -35.60
C HIS A 178 16.48 19.44 -35.92
N TYR A 179 17.61 19.48 -36.60
CA TYR A 179 18.17 20.74 -37.06
C TYR A 179 17.26 21.36 -38.13
N SER A 180 16.89 22.62 -37.91
CA SER A 180 16.36 23.50 -38.94
C SER A 180 16.90 24.91 -38.69
N GLU A 181 16.88 25.77 -39.70
CA GLU A 181 17.36 27.16 -39.56
C GLU A 181 16.55 27.95 -38.52
N HIS A 182 15.24 27.70 -38.44
CA HIS A 182 14.37 28.29 -37.43
C HIS A 182 14.74 27.81 -36.02
N GLU A 183 14.83 26.49 -35.81
CA GLU A 183 15.21 25.93 -34.52
C GLU A 183 16.62 26.36 -34.09
N ALA A 184 17.55 26.51 -35.04
CA ALA A 184 18.90 26.97 -34.74
C ALA A 184 18.92 28.42 -34.25
N THR A 185 18.05 29.27 -34.80
CA THR A 185 17.90 30.66 -34.35
C THR A 185 17.30 30.70 -32.94
N LEU A 186 16.25 29.90 -32.68
CA LEU A 186 15.66 29.79 -31.34
C LEU A 186 16.66 29.24 -30.31
N LEU A 187 17.46 28.25 -30.70
CA LEU A 187 18.49 27.67 -29.85
C LEU A 187 19.59 28.69 -29.53
N ALA A 188 20.00 29.49 -30.51
CA ALA A 188 21.00 30.54 -30.31
C ALA A 188 20.54 31.61 -29.31
N GLU A 189 19.26 31.97 -29.28
CA GLU A 189 18.71 32.87 -28.26
C GLU A 189 18.62 32.18 -26.89
N LYS A 190 18.20 30.91 -26.83
CA LYS A 190 18.18 30.13 -25.58
C LYS A 190 19.58 29.98 -24.97
N LEU A 191 20.63 29.89 -25.79
CA LEU A 191 22.02 29.81 -25.34
C LEU A 191 22.56 31.11 -24.72
N LYS A 192 21.80 32.22 -24.78
CA LYS A 192 22.12 33.48 -24.10
C LYS A 192 21.39 33.62 -22.76
N ASP A 193 20.38 32.79 -22.51
CA ASP A 193 19.54 32.80 -21.30
C ASP A 193 20.08 31.79 -20.30
N ASP A 194 20.55 32.26 -19.14
CA ASP A 194 21.15 31.41 -18.11
C ASP A 194 20.20 30.35 -17.58
N SER A 195 18.92 30.70 -17.43
CA SER A 195 17.90 29.79 -16.92
C SER A 195 17.64 28.61 -17.85
N LYS A 196 17.96 28.74 -19.14
CA LYS A 196 17.72 27.74 -20.19
C LYS A 196 19.02 27.16 -20.75
N PHE A 197 20.17 27.61 -20.29
CA PHE A 197 21.47 27.27 -20.87
C PHE A 197 21.73 25.75 -20.84
N SER A 198 21.41 25.09 -19.74
CA SER A 198 21.64 23.64 -19.56
C SER A 198 20.88 22.77 -20.58
N GLU A 199 19.61 23.08 -20.83
CA GLU A 199 18.83 22.39 -21.86
C GLU A 199 19.35 22.73 -23.26
N ALA A 200 19.63 24.01 -23.51
CA ALA A 200 20.08 24.49 -24.82
C ALA A 200 21.46 23.93 -25.22
N ILE A 201 22.41 23.82 -24.29
CA ILE A 201 23.73 23.28 -24.59
C ILE A 201 23.68 21.78 -24.90
N THR A 202 22.75 21.04 -24.26
CA THR A 202 22.53 19.61 -24.51
C THR A 202 22.03 19.36 -25.94
N VAL A 203 21.12 20.21 -26.42
CA VAL A 203 20.67 20.18 -27.82
C VAL A 203 21.82 20.50 -28.76
N LEU A 204 22.60 21.56 -28.49
CA LEU A 204 23.73 21.95 -29.34
C LEU A 204 24.73 20.79 -29.48
N LEU A 205 25.06 20.11 -28.37
CA LEU A 205 25.91 18.93 -28.36
C LEU A 205 25.32 17.82 -29.24
N THR A 206 24.04 17.52 -29.08
CA THR A 206 23.34 16.49 -29.86
C THR A 206 23.40 16.76 -31.37
N TRP A 207 23.23 18.03 -31.78
CA TRP A 207 23.34 18.41 -33.19
C TRP A 207 24.77 18.28 -33.74
N ILE A 208 25.77 18.60 -32.93
CA ILE A 208 27.18 18.43 -33.31
C ILE A 208 27.53 16.95 -33.47
N GLU A 209 27.16 16.10 -32.51
CA GLU A 209 27.42 14.65 -32.54
C GLU A 209 26.74 13.94 -33.71
N ARG A 210 25.57 14.44 -34.14
CA ARG A 210 24.85 13.93 -35.32
C ARG A 210 25.44 14.35 -36.67
N GLY A 211 26.39 15.28 -36.68
CA GLY A 211 27.01 15.77 -37.90
C GLY A 211 26.18 16.83 -38.65
N GLU A 212 25.30 17.55 -37.95
CA GLU A 212 24.54 18.67 -38.54
C GLU A 212 25.44 19.88 -38.90
N VAL A 213 26.69 19.88 -38.40
CA VAL A 213 27.73 20.86 -38.73
C VAL A 213 28.33 20.54 -40.10
N ASN A 214 28.02 21.37 -41.09
CA ASN A 214 28.55 21.27 -42.43
C ASN A 214 28.95 22.66 -42.96
N ARG A 215 29.52 22.73 -44.17
CA ARG A 215 29.98 24.02 -44.75
C ARG A 215 28.89 25.09 -44.84
N ARG A 216 27.61 24.72 -44.95
CA ARG A 216 26.49 25.67 -45.03
C ARG A 216 26.04 26.15 -43.64
N THR A 217 26.13 25.30 -42.63
CA THR A 217 25.63 25.56 -41.27
C THR A 217 26.72 26.03 -40.30
N ALA A 218 28.00 25.92 -40.68
CA ALA A 218 29.16 26.21 -39.83
C ALA A 218 29.12 27.58 -39.15
N ASN A 219 28.65 28.63 -39.85
CA ASN A 219 28.55 29.97 -39.28
C ASN A 219 27.53 30.06 -38.13
N HIS A 220 26.39 29.36 -38.23
CA HIS A 220 25.39 29.29 -37.16
C HIS A 220 25.95 28.58 -35.93
N PHE A 221 26.58 27.42 -36.13
CA PHE A 221 27.21 26.67 -35.03
C PHE A 221 28.37 27.43 -34.40
N TYR A 222 29.17 28.13 -35.19
CA TYR A 222 30.23 28.99 -34.66
C TYR A 222 29.66 30.07 -33.73
N SER A 223 28.60 30.77 -34.14
CA SER A 223 27.92 31.76 -33.30
C SER A 223 27.35 31.15 -32.02
N MET A 224 26.75 29.95 -32.09
CA MET A 224 26.24 29.23 -30.91
C MET A 224 27.37 28.83 -29.94
N VAL A 225 28.50 28.37 -30.46
CA VAL A 225 29.71 28.07 -29.65
C VAL A 225 30.28 29.35 -29.02
N GLN A 226 30.23 30.50 -29.72
CA GLN A 226 30.63 31.77 -29.14
C GLN A 226 29.71 32.19 -27.98
N SER A 227 28.39 32.00 -28.09
CA SER A 227 27.45 32.19 -26.98
C SER A 227 27.82 31.31 -25.78
N ALA A 228 28.13 30.02 -26.01
CA ALA A 228 28.58 29.11 -24.96
C ALA A 228 29.89 29.55 -24.30
N ASN A 229 30.87 30.04 -25.07
CA ASN A 229 32.11 30.61 -24.52
C ASN A 229 31.87 31.87 -23.68
N SER A 230 30.87 32.67 -24.02
CA SER A 230 30.46 33.81 -23.19
C SER A 230 29.93 33.35 -21.83
N HIS A 231 29.15 32.27 -21.79
CA HIS A 231 28.71 31.65 -20.53
C HIS A 231 29.88 31.13 -19.69
N VAL A 232 30.90 30.53 -20.31
CA VAL A 232 32.13 30.10 -19.59
C VAL A 232 32.79 31.28 -18.87
N ARG A 233 32.96 32.44 -19.55
CA ARG A 233 33.55 33.63 -18.93
C ARG A 233 32.71 34.14 -17.76
N ARG A 234 31.39 34.16 -17.90
CA ARG A 234 30.48 34.55 -16.82
C ARG A 234 30.59 33.59 -15.62
N LEU A 235 30.57 32.28 -15.85
CA LEU A 235 30.72 31.27 -14.78
C LEU A 235 32.05 31.39 -14.05
N MET A 236 33.14 31.72 -14.75
CA MET A 236 34.44 31.99 -14.13
C MET A 236 34.39 33.23 -13.23
N ASN A 237 33.69 34.28 -13.65
CA ASN A 237 33.50 35.48 -12.82
C ASN A 237 32.61 35.20 -11.60
N GLU A 238 31.50 34.48 -11.77
CA GLU A 238 30.61 34.08 -10.67
C GLU A 238 31.35 33.22 -9.64
N LYS A 239 32.15 32.26 -10.11
CA LYS A 239 33.04 31.47 -9.27
C LYS A 239 33.99 32.38 -8.47
N ALA A 240 34.66 33.32 -9.13
CA ALA A 240 35.58 34.25 -8.47
C ALA A 240 34.85 35.12 -7.42
N THR A 241 33.64 35.59 -7.72
CA THR A 241 32.80 36.33 -6.76
C THR A 241 32.47 35.48 -5.53
N HIS A 242 32.03 34.24 -5.71
CA HIS A 242 31.72 33.35 -4.59
C HIS A 242 32.96 32.95 -3.77
N GLU A 243 34.10 32.78 -4.42
CA GLU A 243 35.39 32.56 -3.73
C GLU A 243 35.75 33.79 -2.87
N GLN A 244 35.56 35.00 -3.39
CA GLN A 244 35.78 36.24 -2.64
C GLN A 244 34.79 36.40 -1.48
N GLU A 245 33.51 36.14 -1.70
CA GLU A 245 32.48 36.18 -0.65
C GLU A 245 32.77 35.16 0.47
N MET A 246 33.22 33.96 0.11
CA MET A 246 33.62 32.94 1.07
C MET A 246 34.81 33.40 1.91
N GLU A 247 35.83 33.97 1.27
CA GLU A 247 37.02 34.44 1.99
C GLU A 247 36.70 35.61 2.92
N GLN A 248 35.86 36.55 2.46
CA GLN A 248 35.37 37.65 3.30
C GLN A 248 34.53 37.13 4.47
N ALA A 249 33.68 36.11 4.25
CA ALA A 249 32.88 35.51 5.31
C ALA A 249 33.76 34.80 6.36
N LYS A 250 34.82 34.09 5.93
CA LYS A 250 35.82 33.51 6.84
C LYS A 250 36.54 34.58 7.64
N GLU A 251 36.96 35.67 7.00
CA GLU A 251 37.64 36.77 7.69
C GLU A 251 36.71 37.45 8.70
N ASN A 252 35.46 37.71 8.32
CA ASN A 252 34.44 38.27 9.22
C ASN A 252 34.17 37.34 10.41
N PHE A 253 34.09 36.03 10.18
CA PHE A 253 33.93 35.04 11.22
C PHE A 253 35.13 35.02 12.18
N LYS A 254 36.35 35.00 11.63
CA LYS A 254 37.59 35.04 12.43
C LYS A 254 37.69 36.32 13.26
N ASN A 255 37.30 37.46 12.70
CA ASN A 255 37.29 38.75 13.40
C ASN A 255 36.25 38.75 14.54
N ALA A 256 35.05 38.25 14.30
CA ALA A 256 34.02 38.10 15.33
C ALA A 256 34.50 37.19 16.47
N LEU A 257 35.13 36.07 16.13
CA LEU A 257 35.66 35.11 17.10
C LEU A 257 36.81 35.68 17.92
N THR A 258 37.71 36.44 17.29
CA THR A 258 38.79 37.17 17.96
C THR A 258 38.22 38.20 18.95
N GLY A 259 37.13 38.88 18.58
CA GLY A 259 36.40 39.79 19.46
C GLY A 259 35.86 39.07 20.71
N ILE A 260 35.25 37.90 20.53
CA ILE A 260 34.74 37.07 21.64
C ILE A 260 35.89 36.61 22.55
N LEU A 261 37.00 36.13 21.98
CA LEU A 261 38.18 35.70 22.74
C LEU A 261 38.74 36.85 23.59
N THR A 262 38.85 38.05 23.02
CA THR A 262 39.34 39.24 23.72
C THR A 262 38.43 39.58 24.92
N GLN A 263 37.10 39.50 24.75
CA GLN A 263 36.16 39.73 25.84
C GLN A 263 36.31 38.68 26.94
N PHE A 264 36.48 37.40 26.59
CA PHE A 264 36.71 36.38 27.60
C PHE A 264 38.04 36.59 28.35
N GLU A 265 39.12 36.97 27.67
CA GLU A 265 40.41 37.28 28.30
C GLU A 265 40.30 38.44 29.31
N GLN A 266 39.55 39.50 28.96
CA GLN A 266 39.27 40.61 29.88
C GLN A 266 38.50 40.14 31.13
N ILE A 267 37.49 39.30 30.95
CA ILE A 267 36.72 38.75 32.06
C ILE A 267 37.61 37.91 32.98
N VAL A 268 38.45 37.03 32.42
CA VAL A 268 39.43 36.24 33.19
C VAL A 268 40.40 37.15 33.94
N ALA A 269 40.88 38.24 33.34
CA ALA A 269 41.76 39.21 34.00
C ALA A 269 41.09 39.86 35.22
N VAL A 270 39.80 40.21 35.13
CA VAL A 270 39.01 40.74 36.26
C VAL A 270 38.90 39.70 37.39
N PHE A 271 38.58 38.45 37.06
CA PHE A 271 38.50 37.37 38.07
C PHE A 271 39.84 37.14 38.78
N ASN A 272 40.96 37.15 38.04
CA ASN A 272 42.31 37.00 38.61
C ASN A 272 42.70 38.18 39.51
N ALA A 273 42.34 39.41 39.13
CA ALA A 273 42.57 40.61 39.94
C ALA A 273 41.74 40.63 41.24
N HIS A 274 40.56 39.99 41.24
CA HIS A 274 39.72 39.88 42.42
C HIS A 274 40.24 38.80 43.39
N GLN A 275 40.69 37.64 42.88
CA GLN A 275 41.29 36.57 43.70
C GLN A 275 42.53 37.03 44.48
N THR A 276 43.34 37.93 43.91
CA THR A 276 44.55 38.45 44.55
C THR A 276 44.29 39.46 45.68
N LYS A 277 43.06 39.99 45.81
CA LYS A 277 42.70 41.01 46.83
C LYS A 277 41.97 40.48 48.07
N SER A 278 41.73 39.17 48.19
CA SER A 278 41.17 38.50 49.39
C SER A 278 39.93 39.17 50.02
N LEU A 279 38.74 38.73 49.61
CA LEU A 279 37.49 38.87 50.40
C LEU A 279 36.71 37.54 50.33
N GLY A 280 36.32 37.03 51.50
CA GLY A 280 35.85 35.65 51.77
C GLY A 280 34.74 35.06 50.87
N PRO A 281 33.50 34.81 51.36
CA PRO A 281 32.62 33.68 50.95
C PRO A 281 32.13 33.61 49.48
N PHE A 282 32.61 34.50 48.61
CA PHE A 282 32.29 34.59 47.19
C PHE A 282 33.00 33.54 46.30
N LEU A 283 33.88 32.72 46.88
CA LEU A 283 34.81 31.86 46.13
C LEU A 283 34.17 30.60 45.51
N GLU A 284 33.11 30.03 46.09
CA GLU A 284 32.50 28.80 45.55
C GLU A 284 31.61 29.04 44.32
N SER A 285 30.81 30.12 44.30
CA SER A 285 30.04 30.52 43.11
C SER A 285 30.96 30.94 41.96
N SER A 286 32.03 31.67 42.28
CA SER A 286 33.04 32.11 41.30
C SER A 286 33.81 30.95 40.67
N ALA A 287 34.13 29.88 41.41
CA ALA A 287 34.86 28.73 40.89
C ALA A 287 34.07 27.93 39.83
N GLN A 288 32.74 27.85 39.96
CA GLN A 288 31.89 27.20 38.96
C GLN A 288 31.77 28.04 37.69
N GLU A 289 31.57 29.35 37.83
CA GLU A 289 31.56 30.29 36.70
C GLU A 289 32.89 30.31 35.95
N HIS A 290 34.03 30.24 36.66
CA HIS A 290 35.37 30.18 36.06
C HIS A 290 35.58 28.90 35.23
N ARG A 291 35.02 27.76 35.65
CA ARG A 291 35.06 26.50 34.88
C ARG A 291 34.21 26.58 33.61
N HIS A 292 33.04 27.23 33.67
CA HIS A 292 32.20 27.45 32.50
C HIS A 292 32.87 28.39 31.49
N LEU A 293 33.49 29.47 31.97
CA LEU A 293 34.26 30.40 31.14
C LEU A 293 35.45 29.71 30.46
N ALA A 294 36.23 28.91 31.19
CA ALA A 294 37.34 28.15 30.63
C ALA A 294 36.90 27.10 29.58
N LYS A 295 35.70 26.53 29.73
CA LYS A 295 35.12 25.62 28.73
C LYS A 295 34.66 26.37 27.47
N ALA A 296 34.03 27.53 27.64
CA ALA A 296 33.64 28.39 26.53
C ALA A 296 34.87 28.90 25.75
N LEU A 297 35.92 29.34 26.45
CA LEU A 297 37.18 29.83 25.86
C LEU A 297 37.84 28.76 24.97
N ARG A 298 37.94 27.52 25.45
CA ARG A 298 38.49 26.40 24.67
C ARG A 298 37.66 26.10 23.43
N GLY A 299 36.34 26.04 23.55
CA GLY A 299 35.46 25.80 22.40
C GLY A 299 35.54 26.92 21.35
N THR A 300 35.70 28.18 21.78
CA THR A 300 35.90 29.32 20.89
C THR A 300 37.28 29.30 20.21
N GLN A 301 38.34 28.85 20.89
CA GLN A 301 39.68 28.70 20.29
C GLN A 301 39.74 27.56 19.26
N GLU A 302 39.09 26.44 19.54
CA GLU A 302 38.98 25.29 18.61
C GLU A 302 38.24 25.67 17.31
N CYS A 303 37.24 26.56 17.40
CA CYS A 303 36.50 27.04 16.25
C CYS A 303 37.27 28.10 15.42
N SER A 304 38.40 28.61 15.95
CA SER A 304 39.22 29.64 15.30
C SER A 304 40.36 29.09 14.44
N GLN A 305 40.73 27.82 14.63
CA GLN A 305 41.80 27.13 13.90
C GLN A 305 41.25 26.43 12.65
#